data_AF-A0A959N8Y7-F1
#
_entry.id   AF-A0A959N8Y7-F1
#
_cell.length_a   1.000
_cell.length_b   1.000
_cell.length_c   1.000
_cell.angle_alpha   90.00
_cell.angle_beta   90.00
_cell.angle_gamma   90.00
#
_symmetry.space_group_name_H-M   'P 1'
#
loop_
_entity.id
_entity.type
_entity.pdbx_description
1 polymer ?
#
loop_
_entity_poly.entity_id
_entity_poly.type
_entity_poly.pdbx_seq_one_letter_code
_entity_poly.pdbx_strand_id
1 'polypeptide(L)'
;MEENNELRLYSITAAAKKLTIRKEALLNLIESGKIGVNNGFGTRRKISHLELVRYIKSSTVYVNPDNNKKSCNIDSIVKKYKYVKKEKPIDEINKIFNKLKRRD
;
A
#
# COMPACT_ATOMS: atom_id res chain seq x y z
N MET A 1 31.22 -6.18 8.75
CA MET A 1 30.96 -6.52 10.17
C MET A 1 29.52 -6.15 10.46
N GLU A 2 28.64 -7.13 10.62
CA GLU A 2 27.30 -6.87 11.17
C GLU A 2 27.47 -6.65 12.67
N GLU A 3 27.35 -5.39 13.12
CA GLU A 3 27.23 -5.10 14.54
C GLU A 3 26.05 -5.89 15.10
N ASN A 4 26.24 -6.57 16.24
CA ASN A 4 25.20 -7.28 16.99
C ASN A 4 24.10 -6.30 17.42
N ASN A 5 23.18 -5.99 16.50
CA ASN A 5 22.12 -4.99 16.65
C ASN A 5 20.97 -5.46 17.56
N GLU A 6 21.02 -6.70 18.07
CA GLU A 6 19.96 -7.30 18.87
C GLU A 6 19.69 -6.53 20.18
N LEU A 7 20.74 -5.96 20.79
CA LEU A 7 20.62 -5.17 22.03
C LEU A 7 20.33 -3.69 21.79
N ARG A 8 20.22 -3.25 20.54
CA ARG A 8 20.09 -1.82 20.22
C ARG A 8 18.71 -1.30 20.57
N LEU A 9 18.69 -0.21 21.36
CA LEU A 9 17.48 0.51 21.74
C LEU A 9 17.38 1.83 20.99
N TYR A 10 16.24 2.05 20.33
CA TYR A 10 15.94 3.26 19.58
C TYR A 10 15.03 4.19 20.39
N SER A 11 15.28 5.50 20.29
CA SER A 11 14.28 6.49 20.68
C SER A 11 13.07 6.42 19.74
N ILE A 12 11.91 6.92 20.17
CA ILE A 12 10.69 6.96 19.33
C ILE A 12 10.99 7.64 17.98
N THR A 13 11.69 8.77 17.97
CA THR A 13 12.04 9.48 16.73
C THR A 13 12.95 8.65 15.82
N ALA A 14 13.93 7.95 16.38
CA ALA A 14 14.82 7.10 15.59
C ALA A 14 14.10 5.86 15.03
N ALA A 15 13.22 5.26 15.81
CA ALA A 15 12.38 4.15 15.38
C ALA A 15 11.41 4.56 14.25
N ALA A 16 10.78 5.74 14.36
CA ALA A 16 9.89 6.26 13.33
C ALA A 16 10.63 6.44 11.99
N LYS A 17 11.86 6.97 12.03
CA LYS A 17 12.72 7.07 10.84
C LYS A 17 13.06 5.70 10.25
N LYS A 18 13.36 4.69 11.08
CA LYS A 18 13.66 3.32 10.63
C LYS A 18 12.46 2.65 9.96
N LEU A 19 11.26 2.91 10.46
CA LEU A 19 10.01 2.42 9.89
C LEU A 19 9.48 3.30 8.74
N THR A 20 10.16 4.40 8.39
CA THR A 20 9.71 5.37 7.37
C THR A 20 8.29 5.88 7.61
N ILE A 21 7.89 6.07 8.88
CA ILE A 21 6.59 6.61 9.28
C ILE A 21 6.73 7.89 10.09
N ARG A 22 5.64 8.65 10.19
CA ARG A 22 5.57 9.82 11.08
C ARG A 22 5.63 9.42 12.55
N LYS A 23 6.15 10.31 13.39
CA LYS A 23 6.28 10.09 14.83
C LYS A 23 4.91 9.84 15.48
N GLU A 24 3.91 10.60 15.08
CA GLU A 24 2.53 10.49 15.58
C GLU A 24 1.94 9.12 15.24
N ALA A 25 2.18 8.64 14.01
CA ALA A 25 1.74 7.31 13.60
C ALA A 25 2.41 6.20 14.45
N LEU A 26 3.70 6.33 14.75
CA LEU A 26 4.38 5.39 15.63
C LEU A 26 3.82 5.44 17.06
N LEU A 27 3.51 6.62 17.59
CA LEU A 27 2.88 6.77 18.91
C LEU A 27 1.52 6.06 18.97
N ASN A 28 0.68 6.23 17.95
CA ASN A 28 -0.61 5.53 17.85
C ASN A 28 -0.43 3.99 17.82
N LEU A 29 0.62 3.49 17.16
CA LEU A 29 0.94 2.06 17.14
C LEU A 29 1.39 1.55 18.51
N ILE A 30 2.10 2.38 19.29
CA ILE A 30 2.49 2.05 20.66
C ILE A 30 1.27 2.06 21.58
N GLU A 31 0.43 3.09 21.49
CA GLU A 31 -0.79 3.23 22.32
C GLU A 31 -1.81 2.14 22.03
N SER A 32 -1.92 1.70 20.78
CA SER A 32 -2.76 0.55 20.38
C SER A 32 -2.13 -0.81 20.71
N GLY A 33 -0.94 -0.86 21.30
CA GLY A 33 -0.25 -2.10 21.68
C GLY A 33 0.34 -2.91 20.52
N LYS A 34 0.35 -2.36 19.29
CA LYS A 34 0.93 -3.04 18.12
C LYS A 34 2.45 -3.07 18.15
N ILE A 35 3.07 -2.09 18.83
CA ILE A 35 4.51 -2.00 19.04
C ILE A 35 4.79 -1.83 20.54
N GLY A 36 5.59 -2.73 21.09
CA GLY A 36 6.06 -2.70 22.47
C GLY A 36 7.17 -1.67 22.69
N VAL A 37 7.20 -1.12 23.90
CA VAL A 37 8.25 -0.21 24.36
C VAL A 37 8.88 -0.74 25.63
N ASN A 38 10.19 -0.55 25.76
CA ASN A 38 10.90 -0.73 27.01
C ASN A 38 10.81 0.56 27.81
N ASN A 39 10.07 0.49 28.91
CA ASN A 39 10.04 1.53 29.93
C ASN A 39 11.16 1.24 30.92
N GLY A 40 12.37 1.76 30.65
CA GLY A 40 13.44 1.75 31.64
C GLY A 40 13.06 2.62 32.84
N PHE A 41 13.55 2.27 34.04
CA PHE A 41 13.34 3.06 35.26
C PHE A 41 13.66 4.54 35.00
N GLY A 42 12.63 5.39 35.05
CA GLY A 42 12.73 6.86 34.97
C GLY A 42 13.13 7.48 33.63
N THR A 43 13.30 6.72 32.54
CA THR A 43 13.81 7.25 31.26
C THR A 43 12.82 7.13 30.11
N ARG A 44 12.98 8.05 29.13
CA ARG A 44 12.19 8.14 27.89
C ARG A 44 11.96 6.75 27.27
N ARG A 45 10.71 6.47 26.86
CA ARG A 45 10.32 5.21 26.18
C ARG A 45 11.27 4.90 25.02
N LYS A 46 11.78 3.66 24.96
CA LYS A 46 12.63 3.17 23.88
C LYS A 46 12.03 1.92 23.25
N ILE A 47 12.39 1.65 22.00
CA ILE A 47 11.94 0.48 21.24
C ILE A 47 13.17 -0.36 20.88
N SER A 48 13.14 -1.66 21.14
CA SER A 48 14.24 -2.54 20.77
C SER A 48 14.28 -2.76 19.26
N HIS A 49 15.47 -3.04 18.73
CA HIS A 49 15.62 -3.38 17.32
C HIS A 49 14.76 -4.59 16.93
N LEU A 50 14.76 -5.63 17.76
CA LEU A 50 14.00 -6.86 17.56
C LEU A 50 12.50 -6.60 17.43
N GLU A 51 11.97 -5.66 18.22
CA GLU A 51 10.56 -5.30 18.17
C GLU A 51 10.19 -4.61 16.84
N LEU A 52 11.07 -3.75 16.32
CA LEU A 52 10.88 -3.15 15.00
C LEU A 52 10.89 -4.22 13.90
N VAL A 53 11.82 -5.17 13.96
CA VAL A 53 11.90 -6.29 13.01
C VAL A 53 10.63 -7.16 13.09
N ARG A 54 10.16 -7.47 14.30
CA ARG A 54 8.92 -8.21 14.52
C ARG A 54 7.74 -7.52 13.85
N TYR A 55 7.59 -6.21 14.07
CA TYR A 55 6.50 -5.42 13.49
C TYR A 55 6.55 -5.39 11.95
N ILE A 56 7.74 -5.26 11.35
CA ILE A 56 7.89 -5.31 9.90
C ILE A 56 7.44 -6.68 9.38
N LYS A 57 7.95 -7.77 9.98
CA LYS A 57 7.60 -9.14 9.56
C LYS A 57 6.11 -9.45 9.70
N SER A 58 5.45 -8.94 10.74
CA SER A 58 4.01 -9.15 10.94
C SER A 58 3.13 -8.28 10.04
N SER A 59 3.64 -7.14 9.58
CA SER A 59 2.91 -6.23 8.67
C SER A 59 3.15 -6.54 7.19
N THR A 60 4.23 -7.26 6.86
CA THR A 60 4.46 -7.77 5.51
C THR A 60 3.56 -8.96 5.22
N VAL A 61 2.62 -8.79 4.28
CA VAL A 61 1.91 -9.90 3.65
C VAL A 61 2.82 -10.51 2.58
N TYR A 62 3.24 -11.76 2.79
CA TYR A 62 3.97 -12.51 1.76
C TYR A 62 3.00 -12.84 0.62
N VAL A 63 3.19 -12.21 -0.52
CA VAL A 63 2.52 -12.63 -1.75
C VAL A 63 3.22 -13.91 -2.20
N ASN A 64 2.55 -15.06 -2.04
CA ASN A 64 3.08 -16.32 -2.54
C ASN A 64 3.38 -16.20 -4.04
N PRO A 65 4.62 -16.48 -4.48
CA PRO A 65 5.00 -16.36 -5.89
C PRO A 65 4.18 -17.31 -6.80
N ASP A 66 3.63 -18.40 -6.25
CA ASP A 66 2.77 -19.32 -6.99
C ASP A 66 1.44 -18.68 -7.46
N ASN A 67 0.96 -17.65 -6.75
CA ASN A 67 -0.21 -16.87 -7.19
C ASN A 67 0.14 -15.77 -8.20
N ASN A 68 1.43 -15.50 -8.47
CA ASN A 68 1.89 -14.52 -9.45
C ASN A 68 2.06 -15.09 -10.87
N LYS A 69 1.62 -16.33 -11.14
CA LYS A 69 1.52 -16.88 -12.51
C LYS A 69 0.32 -16.39 -13.32
N LYS A 70 -0.46 -15.43 -12.80
CA LYS A 70 -1.30 -14.60 -13.66
C LYS A 70 -0.56 -13.29 -13.89
N SER A 71 0.34 -13.31 -14.87
CA SER A 71 0.76 -12.07 -15.49
C SER A 71 -0.51 -11.31 -15.86
N CYS A 72 -0.71 -10.15 -15.22
CA CYS A 72 -1.60 -9.14 -15.74
C CYS A 72 -0.97 -8.74 -17.07
N ASN A 73 -1.36 -9.44 -18.14
CA ASN A 73 -0.98 -9.14 -19.50
C ASN A 73 -1.58 -7.75 -19.77
N ILE A 74 -0.82 -6.69 -19.53
CA ILE A 74 -1.23 -5.32 -19.82
C ILE A 74 -1.65 -5.24 -21.29
N ASP A 75 -1.05 -6.05 -22.16
CA ASP A 75 -1.40 -6.24 -23.57
C ASP A 75 -2.81 -6.81 -23.81
N SER A 76 -3.33 -7.69 -22.94
CA SER A 76 -4.70 -8.22 -23.08
C SER A 76 -5.75 -7.22 -22.58
N ILE A 77 -5.40 -6.41 -21.58
CA ILE A 77 -6.23 -5.29 -21.12
C ILE A 77 -6.31 -4.22 -22.21
N VAL A 78 -5.17 -3.80 -22.78
CA VAL A 78 -5.14 -2.79 -23.85
C VAL A 78 -5.85 -3.27 -25.12
N LYS A 79 -5.72 -4.55 -25.51
CA LYS A 79 -6.54 -5.11 -26.62
C LYS A 79 -8.03 -5.04 -26.31
N LYS A 80 -8.47 -5.39 -25.09
CA LYS A 80 -9.89 -5.34 -24.70
C LYS A 80 -10.45 -3.91 -24.76
N TYR A 81 -9.65 -2.88 -24.47
CA TYR A 81 -10.10 -1.48 -24.56
C TYR A 81 -9.92 -0.83 -25.94
N LYS A 82 -9.01 -1.30 -26.80
CA LYS A 82 -8.90 -0.81 -28.19
C LYS A 82 -10.08 -1.23 -29.06
N TYR A 83 -10.73 -2.36 -28.78
CA TYR A 83 -11.91 -2.82 -29.54
C TYR A 83 -13.23 -2.18 -29.10
N VAL A 84 -13.27 -1.48 -27.97
CA VAL A 84 -14.52 -0.82 -27.47
C VAL A 84 -14.67 0.61 -28.00
N LYS A 85 -13.61 1.19 -28.61
CA LYS A 85 -13.70 2.46 -29.36
C LYS A 85 -13.61 2.24 -30.86
N LYS A 86 -14.49 1.40 -31.42
CA LYS A 86 -15.04 1.74 -32.74
C LYS A 86 -16.20 2.67 -32.47
N GLU A 87 -15.91 3.96 -32.50
CA GLU A 87 -16.89 5.02 -32.59
C GLU A 87 -17.97 4.59 -33.59
N LYS A 88 -19.23 4.59 -33.18
CA LYS A 88 -20.31 4.48 -34.15
C LYS A 88 -20.11 5.63 -35.14
N PRO A 89 -20.14 5.38 -36.46
CA PRO A 89 -20.02 6.45 -37.42
C PRO A 89 -21.08 7.50 -37.10
N ILE A 90 -20.68 8.76 -37.08
CA ILE A 90 -21.50 9.94 -36.74
C ILE A 90 -22.84 9.93 -37.51
N ASP A 91 -22.86 9.30 -38.68
CA ASP A 91 -24.04 9.08 -39.52
C ASP A 91 -25.18 8.30 -38.82
N GLU A 92 -24.88 7.34 -37.94
CA GLU A 92 -25.90 6.61 -37.19
C GLU A 92 -26.54 7.46 -36.09
N ILE A 93 -25.74 8.32 -35.44
CA ILE A 93 -26.22 9.23 -34.40
C ILE A 93 -27.16 10.28 -35.02
N ASN A 94 -26.78 10.83 -36.18
CA ASN A 94 -27.62 11.79 -36.91
C ASN A 94 -28.93 11.16 -37.42
N LYS A 95 -28.90 9.87 -37.80
CA LYS A 95 -30.12 9.14 -38.19
C LYS A 95 -31.09 8.96 -37.03
N ILE A 96 -30.59 8.68 -35.82
CA ILE A 96 -31.40 8.54 -34.61
C ILE A 96 -31.99 9.90 -34.20
N PHE A 97 -31.18 10.97 -34.24
CA PHE A 97 -31.61 12.32 -33.87
C PHE A 97 -32.72 12.83 -34.79
N ASN A 98 -32.60 12.61 -36.11
CA ASN A 98 -33.65 12.99 -37.08
C ASN A 98 -34.92 12.15 -36.96
N LYS A 99 -34.84 10.92 -36.44
CA LYS A 99 -36.02 10.05 -36.20
C LYS A 99 -36.82 10.49 -34.97
N LEU A 100 -36.16 11.10 -33.99
CA LEU A 100 -36.79 11.64 -32.78
C LEU A 100 -37.45 13.00 -33.02
N LYS A 101 -36.89 13.84 -33.89
CA LYS A 101 -37.42 15.18 -34.22
C LYS A 101 -38.70 15.21 -35.08
N ARG A 102 -39.19 14.05 -35.56
CA ARG A 102 -40.37 13.94 -36.43
C ARG A 102 -41.59 13.34 -35.72
N ARG A 103 -41.58 13.30 -34.39
CA ARG A 103 -42.64 12.71 -33.56
C ARG A 103 -43.46 13.72 -32.75
N ASP A 104 -43.34 15.00 -33.08
CA ASP A 104 -44.26 16.05 -32.63
C ASP A 104 -45.05 16.58 -33.84
#